data_AF-A0A933G0D0-F1
#
_entry.id   AF-A0A933G0D0-F1
#
_cell.length_a   1.000
_cell.length_b   1.000
_cell.length_c   1.000
_cell.angle_alpha   90.00
_cell.angle_beta   90.00
_cell.angle_gamma   90.00
#
_symmetry.space_group_name_H-M   'P 1'
#
loop_
_entity.id
_entity.type
_entity.pdbx_description
1 polymer ?
#
loop_
_entity_poly.entity_id
_entity_poly.type
_entity_poly.pdbx_seq_one_letter_code
_entity_poly.pdbx_strand_id
1 'polypeptide(L)'
;AVAAQAACAPAQPQADEFSSVLGGTNTLVFDGDGLNGACPTASSLGLIEQPQSDDLDALVDQPPSYVDGNNDGIPERPVFFSLAPGSPSLTTIGAGPADVLYAQNGALPAVYASAASLGLQAGDDIDALCLSDDGIGFSFTPGTDQMWFSLAAGSPTLASIGASAADVLQPGPTVTVAVPAAQLGLQNSDDLDALKCFSQSGTPTRTPASTPTRTPTPRPAANGDVNKDGRTNSIDATIVLQHSAGLIDSINANADVNQDGRVTSVDATLILQFDAGLIPSLPV
;
A
#
# COMPACT_ATOMS: atom_id res chain seq x y z
N ALA A 1 2.07 2.28 -22.97
CA ALA A 1 2.41 3.68 -22.66
C ALA A 1 3.90 3.94 -22.81
N VAL A 2 4.78 3.40 -21.94
CA VAL A 2 6.24 3.64 -21.98
C VAL A 2 6.87 3.53 -23.38
N ALA A 3 6.66 2.43 -24.10
CA ALA A 3 7.21 2.26 -25.44
C ALA A 3 6.66 3.28 -26.48
N ALA A 4 5.44 3.79 -26.26
CA ALA A 4 4.88 4.84 -27.10
C ALA A 4 5.57 6.19 -26.80
N GLN A 5 5.76 6.54 -25.52
CA GLN A 5 6.49 7.75 -25.10
C GLN A 5 7.96 7.73 -25.53
N ALA A 6 8.62 6.57 -25.44
CA ALA A 6 9.98 6.38 -25.93
C ALA A 6 10.11 6.50 -27.47
N ALA A 7 9.01 6.31 -28.21
CA ALA A 7 8.98 6.42 -29.66
C ALA A 7 8.61 7.84 -30.15
N CYS A 8 8.33 8.77 -29.24
CA CYS A 8 8.05 10.16 -29.54
C CYS A 8 9.30 10.88 -30.10
N ALA A 9 9.07 12.02 -30.75
CA ALA A 9 10.11 12.87 -31.29
C ALA A 9 9.94 14.30 -30.75
N PRO A 10 10.64 14.66 -29.66
CA PRO A 10 11.64 13.86 -28.93
C PRO A 10 11.04 12.80 -28.00
N ALA A 11 11.85 11.86 -27.52
CA ALA A 11 11.41 10.83 -26.57
C ALA A 11 11.20 11.45 -25.18
N GLN A 12 10.08 11.11 -24.54
CA GLN A 12 9.58 11.75 -23.33
C GLN A 12 9.11 10.78 -22.21
N PRO A 13 9.74 9.62 -21.94
CA PRO A 13 9.31 8.77 -20.83
C PRO A 13 9.89 9.14 -19.45
N GLN A 14 10.80 10.11 -19.34
CA GLN A 14 11.66 10.26 -18.15
C GLN A 14 11.00 11.06 -17.02
N ALA A 15 10.13 12.03 -17.32
CA ALA A 15 9.39 12.78 -16.31
C ALA A 15 7.95 12.26 -16.13
N ASP A 16 7.63 11.12 -16.76
CA ASP A 16 6.30 10.51 -16.78
C ASP A 16 6.11 9.46 -15.67
N GLU A 17 4.91 9.40 -15.10
CA GLU A 17 4.51 8.27 -14.25
C GLU A 17 3.77 7.21 -15.07
N PHE A 18 4.13 5.94 -14.88
CA PHE A 18 3.45 4.81 -15.48
C PHE A 18 2.95 3.80 -14.45
N SER A 19 1.76 3.25 -14.66
CA SER A 19 1.22 2.13 -13.89
C SER A 19 1.13 0.86 -14.75
N SER A 20 1.23 -0.32 -14.10
CA SER A 20 1.09 -1.61 -14.76
C SER A 20 0.25 -2.57 -13.91
N VAL A 21 -0.60 -3.36 -14.58
CA VAL A 21 -1.40 -4.44 -13.95
C VAL A 21 -0.75 -5.82 -14.11
N LEU A 22 0.58 -5.88 -14.30
CA LEU A 22 1.38 -7.09 -14.52
C LEU A 22 0.94 -7.96 -15.73
N GLY A 23 0.11 -7.42 -16.62
CA GLY A 23 -0.35 -8.07 -17.85
C GLY A 23 0.50 -7.76 -19.09
N GLY A 24 1.66 -7.10 -18.92
CA GLY A 24 2.53 -6.65 -20.02
C GLY A 24 2.09 -5.34 -20.68
N THR A 25 1.08 -4.65 -20.13
CA THR A 25 0.64 -3.33 -20.60
C THR A 25 0.84 -2.27 -19.52
N ASN A 26 1.37 -1.11 -19.93
CA ASN A 26 1.55 0.05 -19.07
C ASN A 26 0.60 1.17 -19.49
N THR A 27 0.07 1.88 -18.51
CA THR A 27 -0.78 3.07 -18.67
C THR A 27 0.01 4.29 -18.22
N LEU A 28 -0.07 5.38 -18.99
CA LEU A 28 0.48 6.68 -18.60
C LEU A 28 -0.46 7.28 -17.53
N VAL A 29 0.09 7.69 -16.40
CA VAL A 29 -0.65 8.18 -15.23
C VAL A 29 -0.54 9.69 -15.15
N PHE A 30 0.70 10.20 -15.11
CA PHE A 30 1.00 11.62 -15.24
C PHE A 30 2.03 11.83 -16.34
N ASP A 31 1.89 12.96 -17.02
CA ASP A 31 2.76 13.41 -18.10
C ASP A 31 3.68 14.51 -17.55
N GLY A 32 4.97 14.45 -17.86
CA GLY A 32 5.94 15.42 -17.36
C GLY A 32 5.54 16.86 -17.70
N ASP A 33 5.46 17.18 -18.99
CA ASP A 33 5.16 18.53 -19.47
C ASP A 33 3.73 18.68 -20.03
N GLY A 34 3.07 17.58 -20.42
CA GLY A 34 1.73 17.60 -21.04
C GLY A 34 1.70 18.11 -22.49
N LEU A 35 2.85 18.28 -23.14
CA LEU A 35 3.02 18.93 -24.45
C LEU A 35 3.53 17.95 -25.51
N ASN A 36 2.81 16.85 -25.72
CA ASN A 36 3.30 15.74 -26.53
C ASN A 36 2.89 15.75 -28.01
N GLY A 37 2.29 16.83 -28.52
CA GLY A 37 1.88 16.93 -29.92
C GLY A 37 0.87 15.83 -30.33
N ALA A 38 1.36 14.76 -30.98
CA ALA A 38 0.56 13.58 -31.36
C ALA A 38 0.81 12.35 -30.47
N CYS A 39 1.70 12.44 -29.50
CA CYS A 39 1.99 11.38 -28.54
C CYS A 39 0.92 11.31 -27.44
N PRO A 40 0.76 10.15 -26.78
CA PRO A 40 -0.17 10.01 -25.67
C PRO A 40 0.11 11.07 -24.60
N THR A 41 -0.95 11.66 -24.06
CA THR A 41 -0.86 12.62 -22.95
C THR A 41 -1.63 12.12 -21.74
N ALA A 42 -1.24 12.63 -20.57
CA ALA A 42 -1.98 12.52 -19.32
C ALA A 42 -1.96 13.88 -18.60
N SER A 43 -2.43 13.94 -17.36
CA SER A 43 -2.42 15.18 -16.61
C SER A 43 -0.97 15.64 -16.36
N SER A 44 -0.69 16.91 -16.64
CA SER A 44 0.68 17.46 -16.63
C SER A 44 1.19 17.73 -15.21
N LEU A 45 2.46 17.42 -14.96
CA LEU A 45 3.20 17.81 -13.74
C LEU A 45 3.90 19.16 -13.89
N GLY A 46 3.90 19.77 -15.08
CA GLY A 46 4.57 21.04 -15.36
C GLY A 46 6.09 20.97 -15.33
N LEU A 47 6.65 19.78 -15.56
CA LEU A 47 8.08 19.50 -15.66
C LEU A 47 8.64 19.86 -17.04
N ILE A 48 9.95 19.88 -17.15
CA ILE A 48 10.71 20.14 -18.36
C ILE A 48 11.22 18.80 -18.89
N GLU A 49 10.84 18.46 -20.11
CA GLU A 49 11.33 17.24 -20.75
C GLU A 49 12.38 17.50 -21.83
N GLN A 50 12.57 18.76 -22.24
CA GLN A 50 13.46 19.16 -23.33
C GLN A 50 14.19 20.49 -23.06
N PRO A 51 15.46 20.63 -23.49
CA PRO A 51 16.32 19.63 -24.16
C PRO A 51 16.98 18.64 -23.19
N GLN A 52 16.88 18.90 -21.89
CA GLN A 52 17.24 17.96 -20.81
C GLN A 52 15.94 17.66 -20.08
N SER A 53 15.76 16.40 -19.69
CA SER A 53 14.57 16.00 -18.96
C SER A 53 14.80 16.12 -17.46
N ASP A 54 13.76 16.54 -16.75
CA ASP A 54 13.60 16.22 -15.34
C ASP A 54 13.49 14.71 -15.15
N ASP A 55 13.83 14.28 -13.94
CA ASP A 55 13.78 12.90 -13.50
C ASP A 55 13.06 12.87 -12.15
N LEU A 56 11.92 12.17 -12.11
CA LEU A 56 11.13 12.00 -10.89
C LEU A 56 11.84 11.00 -9.98
N ASP A 57 12.22 11.44 -8.78
CA ASP A 57 12.96 10.61 -7.84
C ASP A 57 12.01 9.93 -6.84
N ALA A 58 11.10 10.71 -6.25
CA ALA A 58 10.03 10.19 -5.41
C ALA A 58 8.67 10.80 -5.78
N LEU A 59 7.61 10.01 -5.66
CA LEU A 59 6.24 10.43 -5.99
C LEU A 59 5.25 9.85 -4.99
N VAL A 60 4.29 10.67 -4.56
CA VAL A 60 3.16 10.22 -3.76
C VAL A 60 2.09 9.65 -4.68
N ASP A 61 1.97 8.32 -4.70
CA ASP A 61 0.97 7.62 -5.51
C ASP A 61 -0.46 8.04 -5.12
N GLN A 62 -1.16 8.64 -6.08
CA GLN A 62 -2.57 9.00 -6.00
C GLN A 62 -3.29 8.55 -7.28
N PRO A 63 -4.52 8.01 -7.19
CA PRO A 63 -5.22 7.59 -8.39
C PRO A 63 -5.57 8.81 -9.28
N PRO A 64 -5.43 8.72 -10.62
CA PRO A 64 -5.75 9.83 -11.52
C PRO A 64 -7.12 10.44 -11.30
N SER A 65 -8.14 9.62 -11.03
CA SER A 65 -9.52 10.09 -10.75
C SER A 65 -9.65 10.92 -9.47
N TYR A 66 -8.68 10.85 -8.55
CA TYR A 66 -8.62 11.69 -7.37
C TYR A 66 -7.96 13.03 -7.69
N VAL A 67 -6.90 13.00 -8.51
CA VAL A 67 -6.10 14.17 -8.87
C VAL A 67 -6.77 15.04 -9.91
N ASP A 68 -7.28 14.41 -10.97
CA ASP A 68 -7.98 15.00 -12.11
C ASP A 68 -9.39 14.37 -12.18
N GLY A 69 -10.32 14.96 -11.45
CA GLY A 69 -11.65 14.42 -11.25
C GLY A 69 -12.60 14.66 -12.43
N ASN A 70 -12.29 15.65 -13.27
CA ASN A 70 -13.05 15.98 -14.47
C ASN A 70 -12.46 15.36 -15.76
N ASN A 71 -11.26 14.79 -15.66
CA ASN A 71 -10.49 14.15 -16.73
C ASN A 71 -10.19 15.11 -17.89
N ASP A 72 -9.81 16.35 -17.58
CA ASP A 72 -9.44 17.38 -18.56
C ASP A 72 -7.92 17.51 -18.80
N GLY A 73 -7.11 16.75 -18.08
CA GLY A 73 -5.65 16.75 -18.17
C GLY A 73 -4.98 17.80 -17.25
N ILE A 74 -5.74 18.41 -16.34
CA ILE A 74 -5.22 19.40 -15.39
C ILE A 74 -5.47 18.89 -13.97
N PRO A 75 -4.43 18.74 -13.12
CA PRO A 75 -4.62 18.32 -11.74
C PRO A 75 -5.46 19.33 -10.92
N GLU A 76 -6.65 18.96 -10.43
CA GLU A 76 -7.42 19.76 -9.45
C GLU A 76 -6.94 19.57 -8.01
N ARG A 77 -6.23 18.47 -7.74
CA ARG A 77 -5.61 18.20 -6.45
C ARG A 77 -4.10 18.14 -6.59
N PRO A 78 -3.35 18.50 -5.53
CA PRO A 78 -1.89 18.48 -5.60
C PRO A 78 -1.37 17.06 -5.82
N VAL A 79 -0.39 16.95 -6.72
CA VAL A 79 0.49 15.79 -6.86
C VAL A 79 1.82 16.15 -6.20
N PHE A 80 2.30 15.34 -5.26
CA PHE A 80 3.51 15.63 -4.49
C PHE A 80 4.67 14.73 -4.92
N PHE A 81 5.86 15.30 -5.09
CA PHE A 81 7.04 14.58 -5.59
C PHE A 81 8.36 15.28 -5.22
N SER A 82 9.49 14.60 -5.45
CA SER A 82 10.85 15.16 -5.52
C SER A 82 11.43 14.95 -6.93
N LEU A 83 12.52 15.64 -7.24
CA LEU A 83 13.24 15.51 -8.50
C LEU A 83 14.69 15.16 -8.26
N ALA A 84 15.24 14.29 -9.12
CA ALA A 84 16.61 13.82 -8.96
C ALA A 84 17.62 14.96 -9.19
N PRO A 85 18.85 14.85 -8.64
CA PRO A 85 19.91 15.82 -8.83
C PRO A 85 20.21 16.08 -10.31
N GLY A 86 20.16 17.36 -10.71
CA GLY A 86 20.44 17.78 -12.09
C GLY A 86 19.18 18.00 -12.94
N SER A 87 17.99 17.71 -12.40
CA SER A 87 16.71 18.06 -13.02
C SER A 87 16.62 19.57 -13.32
N PRO A 88 16.39 19.99 -14.58
CA PRO A 88 16.36 21.40 -14.97
C PRO A 88 15.28 22.24 -14.27
N SER A 89 14.15 21.63 -13.87
CA SER A 89 13.10 22.32 -13.13
C SER A 89 13.55 22.77 -11.75
N LEU A 90 14.44 22.03 -11.07
CA LEU A 90 15.00 22.44 -9.78
C LEU A 90 15.68 23.81 -9.87
N THR A 91 16.47 24.02 -10.92
CA THR A 91 17.13 25.32 -11.14
C THR A 91 16.12 26.42 -11.45
N THR A 92 15.09 26.09 -12.23
CA THR A 92 14.07 27.05 -12.66
C THR A 92 13.22 27.57 -11.49
N ILE A 93 12.87 26.69 -10.55
CA ILE A 93 12.00 27.03 -9.40
C ILE A 93 12.80 27.37 -8.14
N GLY A 94 14.13 27.23 -8.17
CA GLY A 94 15.00 27.50 -7.03
C GLY A 94 14.91 26.45 -5.91
N ALA A 95 14.67 25.20 -6.28
CA ALA A 95 14.60 24.05 -5.39
C ALA A 95 15.85 23.17 -5.47
N GLY A 96 15.99 22.25 -4.52
CA GLY A 96 16.98 21.18 -4.51
C GLY A 96 16.32 19.78 -4.48
N PRO A 97 17.12 18.72 -4.64
CA PRO A 97 16.61 17.34 -4.73
C PRO A 97 15.91 16.84 -3.44
N ALA A 98 16.30 17.39 -2.28
CA ALA A 98 15.65 17.14 -0.99
C ALA A 98 14.45 18.04 -0.67
N ASP A 99 13.96 18.84 -1.62
CA ASP A 99 12.70 19.58 -1.46
C ASP A 99 11.52 18.71 -1.91
N VAL A 100 10.41 18.78 -1.18
CA VAL A 100 9.13 18.21 -1.62
C VAL A 100 8.39 19.28 -2.40
N LEU A 101 8.07 18.95 -3.65
CA LEU A 101 7.37 19.79 -4.60
C LEU A 101 5.91 19.35 -4.72
N TYR A 102 5.07 20.24 -5.25
CA TYR A 102 3.74 19.89 -5.69
C TYR A 102 3.40 20.52 -7.05
N ALA A 103 2.62 19.79 -7.85
CA ALA A 103 1.99 20.28 -9.07
C ALA A 103 0.47 20.32 -8.90
N GLN A 104 -0.15 21.41 -9.34
CA GLN A 104 -1.60 21.60 -9.33
C GLN A 104 -2.01 22.66 -10.36
N ASN A 105 -3.22 22.54 -10.91
CA ASN A 105 -3.85 23.52 -11.81
C ASN A 105 -3.04 23.81 -13.08
N GLY A 106 -2.16 22.89 -13.50
CA GLY A 106 -1.30 23.03 -14.68
C GLY A 106 -0.26 24.15 -14.57
N ALA A 107 0.05 24.59 -13.34
CA ALA A 107 1.12 25.54 -13.08
C ALA A 107 2.50 24.85 -13.00
N LEU A 108 3.58 25.63 -13.09
CA LEU A 108 4.91 25.15 -12.72
C LEU A 108 4.89 24.63 -11.27
N PRO A 109 5.65 23.56 -10.97
CA PRO A 109 5.76 23.03 -9.62
C PRO A 109 6.21 24.10 -8.62
N ALA A 110 5.70 24.01 -7.40
CA ALA A 110 6.09 24.86 -6.29
C ALA A 110 6.60 24.02 -5.11
N VAL A 111 7.41 24.63 -4.25
CA VAL A 111 7.95 23.97 -3.06
C VAL A 111 6.85 23.87 -2.00
N TYR A 112 6.45 22.63 -1.66
CA TYR A 112 5.54 22.33 -0.55
C TYR A 112 6.31 22.29 0.79
N ALA A 113 7.49 21.69 0.80
CA ALA A 113 8.38 21.65 1.94
C ALA A 113 9.84 21.75 1.47
N SER A 114 10.62 22.67 2.05
CA SER A 114 12.05 22.73 1.76
C SER A 114 12.84 21.71 2.58
N ALA A 115 13.97 21.24 2.07
CA ALA A 115 14.90 20.37 2.76
C ALA A 115 15.21 20.89 4.19
N ALA A 116 15.48 22.19 4.30
CA ALA A 116 15.72 22.83 5.59
C ALA A 116 14.51 22.76 6.55
N SER A 117 13.28 22.89 6.03
CA SER A 117 12.06 22.76 6.84
C SER A 117 11.81 21.32 7.31
N LEU A 118 12.31 20.33 6.56
CA LEU A 118 12.24 18.90 6.90
C LEU A 118 13.35 18.47 7.87
N GLY A 119 14.35 19.32 8.10
CA GLY A 119 15.54 19.01 8.91
C GLY A 119 16.69 18.37 8.14
N LEU A 120 16.63 18.42 6.80
CA LEU A 120 17.63 17.88 5.88
C LEU A 120 18.79 18.85 5.66
N GLN A 121 19.94 18.28 5.34
CA GLN A 121 21.19 18.96 5.06
C GLN A 121 21.35 19.20 3.56
N ALA A 122 22.17 20.19 3.21
CA ALA A 122 22.52 20.44 1.82
C ALA A 122 23.24 19.22 1.22
N GLY A 123 22.74 18.74 0.07
CA GLY A 123 23.25 17.55 -0.60
C GLY A 123 22.53 16.25 -0.23
N ASP A 124 21.49 16.31 0.60
CA ASP A 124 20.51 15.22 0.69
C ASP A 124 19.67 15.14 -0.59
N ASP A 125 19.10 13.95 -0.80
CA ASP A 125 18.27 13.59 -1.95
C ASP A 125 17.12 12.69 -1.49
N ILE A 126 15.87 13.03 -1.83
CA ILE A 126 14.69 12.27 -1.39
C ILE A 126 14.36 11.21 -2.45
N ASP A 127 14.52 9.94 -2.06
CA ASP A 127 14.42 8.77 -2.95
C ASP A 127 13.04 8.08 -2.86
N ALA A 128 12.35 8.23 -1.73
CA ALA A 128 10.99 7.75 -1.58
C ALA A 128 10.17 8.71 -0.72
N LEU A 129 8.89 8.84 -1.06
CA LEU A 129 8.01 9.82 -0.41
C LEU A 129 6.65 9.22 -0.14
N CYS A 130 6.19 9.44 1.08
CA CYS A 130 4.82 9.26 1.47
C CYS A 130 4.33 10.51 2.18
N LEU A 131 3.18 11.01 1.75
CA LEU A 131 2.60 12.24 2.28
C LEU A 131 1.08 12.15 2.35
N SER A 132 0.52 12.62 3.46
CA SER A 132 -0.90 12.94 3.62
C SER A 132 -1.01 14.38 4.12
N ASP A 133 -1.55 15.24 3.25
CA ASP A 133 -1.83 16.65 3.55
C ASP A 133 -3.24 16.74 4.16
N ASP A 134 -3.31 16.81 5.48
CA ASP A 134 -4.57 16.95 6.24
C ASP A 134 -4.81 18.41 6.68
N GLY A 135 -3.87 19.30 6.34
CA GLY A 135 -3.87 20.70 6.70
C GLY A 135 -4.75 21.58 5.81
N ILE A 136 -4.80 22.86 6.20
CA ILE A 136 -5.35 23.92 5.36
C ILE A 136 -4.19 24.71 4.77
N GLY A 137 -3.96 24.58 3.46
CA GLY A 137 -2.92 25.35 2.77
C GLY A 137 -2.21 24.55 1.70
N PHE A 138 -1.02 25.05 1.32
CA PHE A 138 -0.14 24.46 0.31
C PHE A 138 1.30 24.37 0.83
N SER A 139 1.46 24.18 2.13
CA SER A 139 2.76 24.12 2.79
C SER A 139 2.74 23.11 3.92
N PHE A 140 3.83 22.37 4.07
CA PHE A 140 3.97 21.38 5.12
C PHE A 140 3.83 21.98 6.52
N THR A 141 2.92 21.40 7.30
CA THR A 141 2.59 21.78 8.67
C THR A 141 2.88 20.61 9.61
N PRO A 142 4.04 20.61 10.31
CA PRO A 142 4.41 19.54 11.22
C PRO A 142 3.32 19.25 12.27
N GLY A 143 2.93 17.98 12.40
CA GLY A 143 1.93 17.53 13.36
C GLY A 143 0.48 17.64 12.87
N THR A 144 0.24 18.35 11.77
CA THR A 144 -1.02 18.28 11.01
C THR A 144 -0.84 17.34 9.82
N ASP A 145 0.20 17.59 9.02
CA ASP A 145 0.50 16.78 7.84
C ASP A 145 1.39 15.60 8.23
N GLN A 146 1.13 14.46 7.62
CA GLN A 146 1.90 13.24 7.83
C GLN A 146 2.84 13.05 6.65
N MET A 147 4.14 12.90 6.95
CA MET A 147 5.15 12.68 5.93
C MET A 147 6.17 11.68 6.43
N TRP A 148 6.52 10.74 5.56
CA TRP A 148 7.64 9.83 5.71
C TRP A 148 8.40 9.77 4.40
N PHE A 149 9.71 9.59 4.48
CA PHE A 149 10.55 9.55 3.29
C PHE A 149 11.77 8.65 3.53
N SER A 150 12.44 8.25 2.47
CA SER A 150 13.83 7.74 2.52
C SER A 150 14.75 8.77 1.86
N LEU A 151 16.05 8.57 2.03
CA LEU A 151 17.06 9.39 1.37
C LEU A 151 18.00 8.51 0.57
N ALA A 152 18.47 9.00 -0.57
CA ALA A 152 19.38 8.26 -1.42
C ALA A 152 20.70 7.97 -0.70
N ALA A 153 21.33 6.85 -1.06
CA ALA A 153 22.62 6.46 -0.50
C ALA A 153 23.68 7.56 -0.67
N GLY A 154 24.30 7.96 0.45
CA GLY A 154 25.31 9.03 0.49
C GLY A 154 24.79 10.39 0.96
N SER A 155 23.48 10.52 1.15
CA SER A 155 22.85 11.69 1.77
C SER A 155 23.49 12.06 3.12
N PRO A 156 24.01 13.29 3.31
CA PRO A 156 24.67 13.71 4.54
C PRO A 156 23.85 13.52 5.83
N THR A 157 22.53 13.65 5.75
CA THR A 157 21.66 13.43 6.92
C THR A 157 21.72 11.99 7.41
N LEU A 158 21.76 11.01 6.51
CA LEU A 158 21.89 9.59 6.90
C LEU A 158 23.14 9.37 7.76
N ALA A 159 24.28 9.92 7.32
CA ALA A 159 25.54 9.83 8.07
C ALA A 159 25.46 10.52 9.43
N SER A 160 24.76 11.67 9.52
CA SER A 160 24.65 12.45 10.76
C SER A 160 23.80 11.77 11.84
N ILE A 161 22.76 11.02 11.43
CA ILE A 161 21.84 10.35 12.35
C ILE A 161 22.16 8.85 12.51
N GLY A 162 23.14 8.34 11.77
CA GLY A 162 23.51 6.92 11.79
C GLY A 162 22.47 6.00 11.15
N ALA A 163 21.75 6.50 10.14
CA ALA A 163 20.79 5.76 9.34
C ALA A 163 21.42 5.27 8.02
N SER A 164 20.65 4.49 7.28
CA SER A 164 20.92 3.95 5.95
C SER A 164 19.81 4.34 4.98
N ALA A 165 20.06 4.18 3.68
CA ALA A 165 19.08 4.51 2.64
C ALA A 165 17.84 3.59 2.69
N ALA A 166 17.97 2.39 3.28
CA ALA A 166 16.87 1.47 3.55
C ALA A 166 15.95 1.87 4.72
N ASP A 167 16.25 2.93 5.47
CA ASP A 167 15.44 3.37 6.61
C ASP A 167 14.31 4.31 6.17
N VAL A 168 13.12 4.15 6.76
CA VAL A 168 12.06 5.14 6.65
C VAL A 168 12.26 6.21 7.70
N LEU A 169 12.35 7.45 7.26
CA LEU A 169 12.61 8.63 8.07
C LEU A 169 11.35 9.47 8.23
N GLN A 170 11.33 10.30 9.28
CA GLN A 170 10.30 11.31 9.50
C GLN A 170 10.95 12.69 9.69
N PRO A 171 10.33 13.75 9.16
CA PRO A 171 10.85 15.10 9.24
C PRO A 171 10.74 15.66 10.66
N GLY A 172 11.55 16.67 10.95
CA GLY A 172 11.51 17.41 12.21
C GLY A 172 12.72 18.33 12.39
N PRO A 173 12.83 19.04 13.53
CA PRO A 173 14.01 19.84 13.84
C PRO A 173 15.32 19.04 13.79
N THR A 174 15.22 17.74 14.01
CA THR A 174 16.24 16.74 13.69
C THR A 174 15.51 15.54 13.12
N VAL A 175 15.92 15.10 11.93
CA VAL A 175 15.36 13.90 11.29
C VAL A 175 15.58 12.69 12.19
N THR A 176 14.59 11.81 12.25
CA THR A 176 14.67 10.56 13.02
C THR A 176 14.21 9.38 12.19
N VAL A 177 14.71 8.19 12.53
CA VAL A 177 14.26 6.94 11.93
C VAL A 177 12.87 6.60 12.47
N ALA A 178 11.88 6.59 11.59
CA ALA A 178 10.51 6.19 11.88
C ALA A 178 10.36 4.67 11.86
N VAL A 179 10.89 4.02 10.82
CA VAL A 179 10.94 2.55 10.69
C VAL A 179 12.33 2.15 10.22
N PRO A 180 13.11 1.42 11.03
CA PRO A 180 14.43 0.97 10.60
C PRO A 180 14.35 -0.14 9.56
N ALA A 181 15.33 -0.22 8.66
CA ALA A 181 15.45 -1.20 7.58
C ALA A 181 15.18 -2.64 8.04
N ALA A 182 15.75 -3.01 9.19
CA ALA A 182 15.59 -4.35 9.77
C ALA A 182 14.13 -4.71 10.12
N GLN A 183 13.27 -3.73 10.43
CA GLN A 183 11.84 -3.98 10.67
C GLN A 183 11.07 -4.24 9.38
N LEU A 184 11.57 -3.76 8.24
CA LEU A 184 11.05 -4.06 6.92
C LEU A 184 11.65 -5.35 6.31
N GLY A 185 12.61 -5.97 7.02
CA GLY A 185 13.36 -7.12 6.52
C GLY A 185 14.45 -6.75 5.51
N LEU A 186 14.80 -5.46 5.42
CA LEU A 186 15.86 -4.93 4.59
C LEU A 186 17.21 -4.97 5.31
N GLN A 187 18.28 -5.03 4.54
CA GLN A 187 19.66 -4.82 4.98
C GLN A 187 20.00 -3.33 4.88
N ASN A 188 20.96 -2.86 5.68
CA ASN A 188 21.41 -1.47 5.62
C ASN A 188 22.07 -1.08 4.29
N SER A 189 22.39 -2.06 3.44
CA SER A 189 22.91 -1.85 2.08
C SER A 189 21.83 -1.83 1.02
N ASP A 190 20.59 -2.15 1.38
CA ASP A 190 19.46 -2.00 0.46
C ASP A 190 19.14 -0.51 0.32
N ASP A 191 18.43 -0.20 -0.77
CA ASP A 191 17.95 1.15 -1.08
C ASP A 191 16.43 1.12 -1.13
N LEU A 192 15.80 2.08 -0.46
CA LEU A 192 14.35 2.17 -0.40
C LEU A 192 13.90 3.31 -1.30
N ASP A 193 13.72 3.01 -2.58
CA ASP A 193 13.46 4.00 -3.65
C ASP A 193 11.95 4.18 -3.94
N ALA A 194 11.09 3.58 -3.11
CA ALA A 194 9.66 3.71 -3.25
C ALA A 194 8.93 3.51 -1.93
N LEU A 195 8.01 4.42 -1.63
CA LEU A 195 7.18 4.37 -0.44
C LEU A 195 5.75 4.72 -0.83
N LYS A 196 4.80 3.94 -0.33
CA LYS A 196 3.38 4.24 -0.47
C LYS A 196 2.72 4.12 0.89
N CYS A 197 2.02 5.17 1.29
CA CYS A 197 1.16 5.10 2.45
C CYS A 197 -0.30 5.04 2.04
N PHE A 198 -1.06 4.33 2.86
CA PHE A 198 -2.50 4.26 2.75
C PHE A 198 -3.06 4.22 4.16
N SER A 199 -4.08 5.02 4.39
CA SER A 199 -4.89 4.90 5.60
C SER A 199 -5.58 3.54 5.54
N GLN A 200 -5.24 2.62 6.45
CA GLN A 200 -6.01 1.39 6.60
C GLN A 200 -7.43 1.77 7.05
N SER A 201 -8.37 1.73 6.10
CA SER A 201 -9.79 1.80 6.41
C SER A 201 -10.18 0.50 7.12
N GLY A 202 -10.04 0.53 8.43
CA GLY A 202 -10.23 -0.62 9.31
C GLY A 202 -8.96 -0.90 10.07
N THR A 203 -9.07 -0.96 11.40
CA THR A 203 -8.09 -1.68 12.20
C THR A 203 -7.96 -3.06 11.55
N PRO A 204 -6.75 -3.54 11.18
CA PRO A 204 -6.60 -4.95 10.94
C PRO A 204 -6.90 -5.53 12.32
N THR A 205 -8.12 -6.02 12.53
CA THR A 205 -8.44 -6.82 13.71
C THR A 205 -7.36 -7.86 13.66
N ARG A 206 -6.34 -7.74 14.54
CA ARG A 206 -5.31 -8.76 14.69
C ARG A 206 -6.14 -10.01 14.84
N THR A 207 -6.15 -10.87 13.82
CA THR A 207 -6.63 -12.22 14.03
C THR A 207 -5.71 -12.66 15.16
N PRO A 208 -6.24 -12.88 16.38
CA PRO A 208 -5.39 -13.15 17.53
C PRO A 208 -4.45 -14.26 17.07
N ALA A 209 -3.15 -13.98 17.12
CA ALA A 209 -2.12 -14.95 16.77
C ALA A 209 -2.58 -16.26 17.41
N SER A 210 -2.79 -17.30 16.59
CA SER A 210 -3.36 -18.55 17.05
C SER A 210 -2.59 -18.94 18.30
N THR A 211 -3.22 -18.74 19.45
CA THR A 211 -2.79 -19.42 20.67
C THR A 211 -2.74 -20.88 20.23
N PRO A 212 -1.65 -21.63 20.43
CA PRO A 212 -1.59 -23.01 19.97
C PRO A 212 -2.82 -23.73 20.51
N THR A 213 -3.83 -23.89 19.67
CA THR A 213 -5.05 -24.58 20.01
C THR A 213 -4.57 -25.99 20.23
N ARG A 214 -4.75 -26.50 21.44
CA ARG A 214 -4.50 -27.91 21.74
C ARG A 214 -5.12 -28.70 20.60
N THR A 215 -4.30 -29.48 19.90
CA THR A 215 -4.80 -30.44 18.91
C THR A 215 -5.96 -31.21 19.57
N PRO A 216 -7.20 -31.12 19.03
CA PRO A 216 -8.35 -31.79 19.61
C PRO A 216 -8.00 -33.24 19.86
N THR A 217 -8.10 -33.66 21.11
CA THR A 217 -7.95 -35.08 21.43
C THR A 217 -9.29 -35.72 21.04
N PRO A 218 -9.33 -36.66 20.07
CA PRO A 218 -10.57 -37.25 19.59
C PRO A 218 -11.39 -37.82 20.75
N ARG A 219 -12.64 -37.34 20.90
CA ARG A 219 -13.55 -37.74 21.98
C ARG A 219 -14.50 -38.84 21.47
N PRO A 220 -14.72 -39.93 22.24
CA PRO A 220 -15.51 -41.07 21.77
C PRO A 220 -16.96 -40.73 21.36
N ALA A 221 -17.34 -41.33 20.24
CA ALA A 221 -18.52 -41.10 19.42
C ALA A 221 -19.82 -41.74 19.94
N ALA A 222 -20.90 -40.95 19.91
CA ALA A 222 -22.26 -41.45 19.74
C ALA A 222 -23.14 -40.37 19.09
N ASN A 223 -23.01 -39.13 19.54
CA ASN A 223 -23.68 -37.96 18.94
C ASN A 223 -22.66 -37.17 18.12
N GLY A 224 -23.01 -36.73 16.90
CA GLY A 224 -22.15 -35.93 16.01
C GLY A 224 -21.14 -36.69 15.14
N ASP A 225 -21.00 -38.02 15.27
CA ASP A 225 -20.17 -38.85 14.36
C ASP A 225 -20.98 -39.24 13.11
N VAL A 226 -20.95 -38.37 12.11
CA VAL A 226 -21.78 -38.47 10.91
C VAL A 226 -21.15 -39.42 9.89
N ASN A 227 -19.82 -39.50 9.80
CA ASN A 227 -19.15 -40.42 8.88
C ASN A 227 -18.97 -41.84 9.45
N LYS A 228 -19.29 -42.06 10.73
CA LYS A 228 -19.17 -43.33 11.47
C LYS A 228 -17.72 -43.83 11.56
N ASP A 229 -16.76 -42.92 11.62
CA ASP A 229 -15.34 -43.26 11.79
C ASP A 229 -14.94 -43.43 13.27
N GLY A 230 -15.90 -43.26 14.19
CA GLY A 230 -15.71 -43.39 15.63
C GLY A 230 -15.19 -42.11 16.29
N ARG A 231 -15.16 -40.99 15.55
CA ARG A 231 -14.74 -39.67 16.02
C ARG A 231 -15.81 -38.64 15.68
N THR A 232 -15.83 -37.55 16.43
CA THR A 232 -16.69 -36.40 16.15
C THR A 232 -15.78 -35.19 15.97
N ASN A 233 -15.64 -34.73 14.74
CA ASN A 233 -14.73 -33.63 14.39
C ASN A 233 -15.27 -32.78 13.21
N SER A 234 -14.49 -31.81 12.76
CA SER A 234 -14.83 -30.94 11.61
C SER A 234 -15.23 -31.66 10.30
N ILE A 235 -14.82 -32.92 10.08
CA ILE A 235 -15.26 -33.72 8.92
C ILE A 235 -16.76 -34.02 9.03
N ASP A 236 -17.25 -34.36 10.21
CA ASP A 236 -18.69 -34.61 10.44
C ASP A 236 -19.50 -33.34 10.24
N ALA A 237 -19.03 -32.20 10.76
CA ALA A 237 -19.66 -30.90 10.54
C ALA A 237 -19.75 -30.55 9.04
N THR A 238 -18.73 -30.90 8.26
CA THR A 238 -18.73 -30.67 6.80
C THR A 238 -19.81 -31.48 6.10
N ILE A 239 -20.04 -32.72 6.52
CA ILE A 239 -21.09 -33.58 5.96
C ILE A 239 -22.49 -33.01 6.30
N VAL A 240 -22.68 -32.51 7.52
CA VAL A 240 -23.91 -31.80 7.91
C VAL A 240 -24.16 -30.56 7.04
N LEU A 241 -23.13 -29.76 6.78
CA LEU A 241 -23.25 -28.58 5.92
C LEU A 241 -23.56 -28.96 4.47
N GLN A 242 -22.97 -30.04 3.95
CA GLN A 242 -23.28 -30.55 2.62
C GLN A 242 -24.74 -30.98 2.51
N HIS A 243 -25.29 -31.67 3.53
CA HIS A 243 -26.71 -32.04 3.56
C HIS A 243 -27.62 -30.80 3.65
N SER A 244 -27.30 -29.87 4.55
CA SER A 244 -28.06 -28.61 4.71
C SER A 244 -28.05 -27.74 3.44
N ALA A 245 -27.02 -27.86 2.61
CA ALA A 245 -26.90 -27.18 1.32
C ALA A 245 -27.52 -27.96 0.14
N GLY A 246 -28.07 -29.16 0.38
CA GLY A 246 -28.63 -30.02 -0.66
C GLY A 246 -27.60 -30.64 -1.61
N LEU A 247 -26.32 -30.70 -1.18
CA LEU A 247 -25.24 -31.33 -1.96
C LEU A 247 -25.21 -32.85 -1.79
N ILE A 248 -25.83 -33.36 -0.72
CA ILE A 248 -26.05 -34.79 -0.48
C ILE A 248 -27.49 -35.02 -0.02
N ASP A 249 -28.11 -36.08 -0.54
CA ASP A 249 -29.55 -36.34 -0.38
C ASP A 249 -29.91 -37.06 0.93
N SER A 250 -28.93 -37.67 1.60
CA SER A 250 -29.19 -38.48 2.80
C SER A 250 -28.11 -38.28 3.85
N ILE A 251 -28.54 -38.22 5.10
CA ILE A 251 -27.69 -38.13 6.27
C ILE A 251 -28.26 -39.01 7.39
N ASN A 252 -27.42 -39.47 8.30
CA ASN A 252 -27.86 -40.33 9.40
C ASN A 252 -28.24 -39.52 10.64
N ALA A 253 -28.88 -40.17 11.61
CA ALA A 253 -29.41 -39.54 12.82
C ALA A 253 -28.34 -38.92 13.73
N ASN A 254 -27.06 -39.28 13.59
CA ASN A 254 -25.98 -38.67 14.39
C ASN A 254 -25.74 -37.19 14.01
N ALA A 255 -26.35 -36.71 12.92
CA ALA A 255 -26.22 -35.34 12.45
C ALA A 255 -27.17 -34.34 13.13
N ASP A 256 -28.25 -34.80 13.78
CA ASP A 256 -29.15 -33.95 14.57
C ASP A 256 -28.65 -33.92 16.01
N VAL A 257 -27.64 -33.08 16.26
CA VAL A 257 -26.92 -33.08 17.54
C VAL A 257 -27.63 -32.23 18.60
N ASN A 258 -28.59 -31.40 18.21
CA ASN A 258 -29.43 -30.64 19.13
C ASN A 258 -30.81 -31.29 19.38
N GLN A 259 -31.12 -32.39 18.67
CA GLN A 259 -32.36 -33.16 18.74
C GLN A 259 -33.63 -32.33 18.51
N ASP A 260 -33.53 -31.31 17.65
CA ASP A 260 -34.70 -30.50 17.25
C ASP A 260 -35.51 -31.13 16.11
N GLY A 261 -35.05 -32.29 15.61
CA GLY A 261 -35.67 -33.05 14.53
C GLY A 261 -35.29 -32.55 13.14
N ARG A 262 -34.37 -31.60 13.02
CA ARG A 262 -33.89 -31.04 11.74
C ARG A 262 -32.37 -31.03 11.72
N VAL A 263 -31.80 -31.49 10.60
CA VAL A 263 -30.35 -31.42 10.37
C VAL A 263 -30.02 -30.14 9.62
N THR A 264 -29.41 -29.17 10.30
CA THR A 264 -29.11 -27.84 9.77
C THR A 264 -27.68 -27.40 10.05
N SER A 265 -27.32 -26.18 9.61
CA SER A 265 -26.04 -25.56 9.97
C SER A 265 -25.87 -25.33 11.49
N VAL A 266 -26.94 -25.36 12.28
CA VAL A 266 -26.87 -25.31 13.74
C VAL A 266 -26.15 -26.53 14.30
N ASP A 267 -26.46 -27.72 13.79
CA ASP A 267 -25.82 -28.97 14.19
C ASP A 267 -24.34 -29.00 13.82
N ALA A 268 -24.02 -28.55 12.60
CA ALA A 268 -22.63 -28.43 12.15
C ALA A 268 -21.83 -27.49 13.08
N THR A 269 -22.45 -26.39 13.51
CA THR A 269 -21.81 -25.44 14.41
C THR A 269 -21.55 -26.05 15.79
N LEU A 270 -22.48 -26.84 16.31
CA LEU A 270 -22.32 -27.55 17.58
C LEU A 270 -21.19 -28.60 17.52
N ILE A 271 -21.08 -29.34 16.41
CA ILE A 271 -19.97 -30.27 16.18
C ILE A 271 -18.63 -29.52 16.16
N LEU A 272 -18.54 -28.37 15.46
CA LEU A 272 -17.32 -27.56 15.44
C LEU A 272 -16.96 -26.98 16.82
N GLN A 273 -17.96 -26.53 17.59
CA GLN A 273 -17.73 -26.07 18.96
C GLN A 273 -17.24 -27.19 19.88
N PHE A 274 -17.76 -28.40 19.70
CA PHE A 274 -17.34 -29.58 20.46
C PHE A 274 -15.92 -30.03 20.09
N ASP A 275 -15.58 -30.11 18.80
CA ASP A 275 -14.23 -30.42 18.31
C ASP A 275 -13.20 -29.38 18.79
N ALA A 276 -13.59 -28.10 18.78
CA ALA A 276 -12.78 -27.00 19.30
C ALA A 276 -12.66 -26.97 20.84
N GLY A 277 -13.38 -27.83 21.57
CA GLY A 277 -13.40 -27.84 23.04
C GLY A 277 -14.08 -26.65 23.69
N LEU A 278 -14.89 -25.90 22.93
CA LEU A 278 -15.66 -24.75 23.42
C LEU A 278 -16.89 -25.18 24.23
N ILE A 279 -17.41 -26.38 23.95
CA ILE A 279 -18.45 -27.03 24.75
C ILE A 279 -17.99 -28.40 25.23
N PRO A 280 -18.32 -28.80 26.47
CA PRO A 280 -17.84 -30.06 27.05
C PRO A 280 -18.58 -31.30 26.52
N SER A 281 -19.73 -31.12 25.88
CA SER A 281 -20.57 -32.17 25.29
C SER A 281 -21.53 -31.57 24.28
N LEU A 282 -21.93 -32.37 23.28
CA LEU A 282 -23.06 -32.03 22.43
C LEU A 282 -24.37 -32.10 23.24
N PRO A 283 -25.37 -31.28 22.91
CA PRO A 283 -26.69 -31.38 23.52
C PRO A 283 -27.29 -32.77 23.37
N VAL A 284 -28.15 -33.15 24.32
CA VAL A 284 -28.97 -34.36 24.28
C VAL A 284 -30.43 -34.01 24.48
#